data_AF-D9VZL3-F1
#
_entry.id   AF-D9VZL3-F1
#
_cell.length_a   1.000
_cell.length_b   1.000
_cell.length_c   1.000
_cell.angle_alpha   90.00
_cell.angle_beta   90.00
_cell.angle_gamma   90.00
#
_symmetry.space_group_name_H-M   'P 1'
#
loop_
_entity.id
_entity.type
_entity.pdbx_description
1 polymer ?
#
loop_
_entity_poly.entity_id
_entity_poly.type
_entity_poly.pdbx_seq_one_letter_code
_entity_poly.pdbx_strand_id
1 'polypeptide(L)'
;MSRNAKINTLLLLLVAALAVIPLALGLGDGKEEPFTGADAQAEAAITELKPDYEPWFAPLYEPPSGEVESALFALQAALGAGVLAYYFGVRKGRRQGAAQALARAEAEAEAQADAQAGAGAGAGAGARADAQAGTGAEAEAGAQAGAGAEQTRTTSEP
;
A
#
# COMPACT_ATOMS: atom_id res chain seq x y z
N MET A 1 16.09 -4.17 -10.54
CA MET A 1 15.37 -4.31 -9.25
C MET A 1 15.88 -3.29 -8.25
N SER A 2 14.96 -2.56 -7.59
CA SER A 2 15.31 -1.66 -6.48
C SER A 2 15.95 -2.46 -5.33
N ARG A 3 16.85 -1.84 -4.56
CA ARG A 3 17.56 -2.49 -3.44
C ARG A 3 16.59 -3.20 -2.48
N ASN A 4 15.45 -2.58 -2.21
CA ASN A 4 14.40 -3.13 -1.35
C ASN A 4 13.70 -4.34 -1.96
N ALA A 5 13.44 -4.35 -3.28
CA ALA A 5 12.86 -5.51 -3.94
C ALA A 5 13.81 -6.72 -3.86
N LYS A 6 15.12 -6.50 -4.06
CA LYS A 6 16.14 -7.55 -3.90
C LYS A 6 16.17 -8.10 -2.46
N ILE A 7 16.13 -7.22 -1.47
CA ILE A 7 16.10 -7.61 -0.04
C ILE A 7 14.83 -8.41 0.27
N ASN A 8 13.66 -7.96 -0.18
CA ASN A 8 12.40 -8.65 0.10
C ASN A 8 12.33 -10.02 -0.59
N THR A 9 12.82 -10.13 -1.82
CA THR A 9 12.97 -11.42 -2.52
C THR A 9 13.95 -12.33 -1.80
N LEU A 10 15.10 -11.81 -1.33
CA LEU A 10 16.07 -12.58 -0.54
C LEU A 10 15.45 -13.09 0.78
N LEU A 11 14.71 -12.24 1.49
CA LEU A 11 14.03 -12.61 2.73
C LEU A 11 12.98 -13.70 2.49
N LEU A 12 12.18 -13.60 1.42
CA LEU A 12 11.23 -14.64 1.05
C LEU A 12 11.91 -15.97 0.69
N LEU A 13 13.02 -15.91 -0.07
CA LEU A 13 13.82 -17.10 -0.37
C LEU A 13 14.41 -17.73 0.89
N LEU A 14 14.85 -16.91 1.85
CA LEU A 14 15.40 -17.39 3.12
C LEU A 14 14.33 -18.06 3.99
N VAL A 15 13.13 -17.50 4.06
CA VAL A 15 11.98 -18.13 4.75
C VAL A 15 11.60 -19.45 4.06
N ALA A 16 11.53 -19.48 2.72
CA ALA A 16 11.25 -20.70 1.98
C ALA A 16 12.35 -21.75 2.20
N ALA A 17 13.62 -21.34 2.21
CA ALA A 17 14.75 -22.22 2.51
C ALA A 17 14.67 -22.79 3.93
N LEU A 18 14.34 -21.98 4.93
CA LEU A 18 14.12 -22.45 6.31
C LEU A 18 12.99 -23.48 6.42
N ALA A 19 11.94 -23.37 5.60
CA ALA A 19 10.85 -24.34 5.58
C ALA A 19 11.20 -25.62 4.80
N VAL A 20 11.90 -25.50 3.66
CA VAL A 20 12.14 -26.62 2.74
C VAL A 20 13.39 -27.43 3.12
N ILE A 21 14.45 -26.80 3.60
CA ILE A 21 15.72 -27.47 3.93
C ILE A 21 15.54 -28.59 4.97
N PRO A 22 14.81 -28.41 6.09
CA PRO A 22 14.61 -29.47 7.07
C PRO A 22 13.88 -30.69 6.50
N LEU A 23 12.90 -30.46 5.61
CA LEU A 23 12.15 -31.51 4.93
C LEU A 23 13.02 -32.22 3.87
N ALA A 24 13.78 -31.47 3.09
CA ALA A 24 14.58 -32.00 1.97
C ALA A 24 15.82 -32.77 2.43
N LEU A 25 16.40 -32.40 3.58
CA LEU A 25 17.53 -33.10 4.18
C LEU A 25 17.12 -34.28 5.07
N GLY A 26 15.83 -34.60 5.14
CA GLY A 26 15.35 -35.71 5.95
C GLY A 26 15.70 -35.54 7.43
N LEU A 27 15.71 -34.30 7.97
CA LEU A 27 15.97 -34.08 9.40
C LEU A 27 14.93 -34.78 10.30
N GLY A 28 13.86 -35.30 9.69
CA GLY A 28 12.85 -36.15 10.31
C GLY A 28 12.85 -37.63 9.93
N ASP A 29 13.72 -38.08 9.00
CA ASP A 29 13.75 -39.47 8.55
C ASP A 29 14.27 -40.36 9.69
N GLY A 30 13.35 -41.10 10.32
CA GLY A 30 13.65 -41.99 11.46
C GLY A 30 12.94 -41.64 12.77
N LYS A 31 12.09 -40.60 12.78
CA LYS A 31 11.14 -40.35 13.88
C LYS A 31 9.73 -40.54 13.35
N GLU A 32 8.85 -41.20 14.11
CA GLU A 32 7.45 -41.39 13.70
C GLU A 32 6.72 -40.04 13.53
N GLU A 33 7.11 -39.02 14.32
CA GLU A 33 6.62 -37.64 14.21
C GLU A 33 7.75 -36.60 14.41
N PRO A 34 8.51 -36.28 13.36
CA PRO A 34 9.71 -35.44 13.49
C PRO A 34 9.44 -33.96 13.78
N PHE A 35 8.18 -33.52 13.62
CA PHE A 35 7.74 -32.15 13.89
C PHE A 35 6.55 -32.15 14.86
N THR A 36 6.62 -32.97 15.90
CA THR A 36 5.62 -32.97 16.96
C THR A 36 5.69 -31.66 17.78
N GLY A 37 4.56 -31.27 18.37
CA GLY A 37 4.43 -30.05 19.15
C GLY A 37 5.38 -29.99 20.34
N ALA A 38 5.70 -28.78 20.79
CA ALA A 38 6.58 -28.58 21.95
C ALA A 38 6.03 -29.23 23.23
N ASP A 39 4.71 -29.33 23.35
CA ASP A 39 4.03 -29.93 24.50
C ASP A 39 4.24 -31.45 24.56
N ALA A 40 4.03 -32.15 23.44
CA ALA A 40 4.31 -33.59 23.33
C ALA A 40 5.77 -33.94 23.66
N GLN A 41 6.72 -33.09 23.25
CA GLN A 41 8.13 -33.27 23.60
C GLN A 41 8.38 -33.08 25.10
N ALA A 42 7.70 -32.12 25.73
CA ALA A 42 7.82 -31.86 27.15
C ALA A 42 7.22 -33.02 27.98
N GLU A 43 6.07 -33.55 27.59
CA GLU A 43 5.44 -34.70 28.24
C GLU A 43 6.35 -35.94 28.17
N ALA A 44 6.90 -36.24 27.00
CA ALA A 44 7.83 -37.35 26.81
C ALA A 44 9.07 -37.22 27.72
N ALA A 45 9.66 -36.03 27.79
CA ALA A 45 10.82 -35.76 28.63
C ALA A 45 10.50 -35.87 30.13
N ILE A 46 9.34 -35.37 30.57
CA ILE A 46 8.91 -35.45 31.97
C ILE A 46 8.70 -36.91 32.38
N THR A 47 8.04 -37.70 31.53
CA THR A 47 7.75 -39.12 31.77
C THR A 47 9.02 -39.95 31.83
N GLU A 48 10.04 -39.61 31.03
CA GLU A 48 11.36 -40.26 31.07
C GLU A 48 12.14 -39.91 32.34
N LEU A 49 12.11 -38.64 32.77
CA LEU A 49 12.84 -38.16 33.95
C LEU A 49 12.20 -38.57 35.29
N LYS A 50 10.87 -38.64 35.35
CA LYS A 50 10.09 -39.05 36.52
C LYS A 50 8.90 -39.89 36.08
N PRO A 51 9.03 -41.23 36.05
CA PRO A 51 7.91 -42.11 35.67
C PRO A 51 6.74 -42.06 36.68
N ASP A 52 7.00 -41.67 37.93
CA ASP A 52 5.97 -41.53 38.97
C ASP A 52 5.35 -40.11 39.01
N TYR A 53 5.55 -39.29 37.98
CA TYR A 53 5.02 -37.93 37.93
C TYR A 53 3.51 -37.95 37.66
N GLU A 54 2.75 -37.33 38.57
CA GLU A 54 1.31 -37.13 38.39
C GLU A 54 1.03 -35.71 37.87
N PRO A 55 0.24 -35.53 36.78
CA PRO A 55 -0.15 -34.22 36.30
C PRO A 55 -0.90 -33.42 37.37
N TRP A 56 -0.44 -32.20 37.67
CA TRP A 56 -1.10 -31.29 38.62
C TRP A 56 -2.35 -30.61 38.05
N PHE A 57 -2.62 -30.80 36.76
CA PHE A 57 -3.79 -30.30 36.06
C PHE A 57 -4.19 -31.28 34.96
N ALA A 58 -5.49 -31.59 34.86
CA ALA A 58 -6.04 -32.38 33.77
C ALA A 58 -6.75 -31.45 32.77
N PRO A 59 -6.58 -31.66 31.44
CA PRO A 59 -7.31 -30.91 30.44
C PRO A 59 -8.82 -31.01 30.70
N LEU A 60 -9.51 -29.87 30.73
CA LEU A 60 -10.98 -29.84 30.83
C LEU A 60 -11.66 -30.42 29.58
N TYR A 61 -10.93 -30.44 28.46
CA TYR A 61 -11.34 -31.00 27.19
C TYR A 61 -10.11 -31.58 26.51
N GLU A 62 -10.20 -32.85 26.15
CA GLU A 62 -9.18 -33.56 25.40
C GLU A 62 -9.78 -33.92 24.03
N PRO A 63 -9.23 -33.40 22.92
CA PRO A 63 -9.78 -33.68 21.60
C PRO A 63 -9.66 -35.18 21.31
N PRO A 64 -10.68 -35.81 20.69
CA PRO A 64 -10.73 -37.25 20.47
C PRO A 64 -9.69 -37.77 19.45
N SER A 65 -8.93 -36.88 18.80
CA SER A 65 -7.85 -37.21 17.85
C SER A 65 -6.83 -36.06 17.76
N GLY A 66 -5.53 -36.38 17.65
CA GLY A 66 -4.46 -35.40 17.41
C GLY A 66 -4.59 -34.64 16.08
N GLU A 67 -5.38 -35.16 15.14
CA GLU A 67 -5.73 -34.44 13.91
C GLU A 67 -6.58 -33.19 14.18
N VAL A 68 -7.49 -33.27 15.17
CA VAL A 68 -8.34 -32.14 15.56
C VAL A 68 -7.50 -31.07 16.24
N GLU A 69 -6.54 -31.46 17.08
CA GLU A 69 -5.58 -30.53 17.69
C GLU A 69 -4.77 -29.79 16.62
N SER A 70 -4.19 -30.53 15.67
CA SER A 70 -3.43 -29.97 14.56
C SER A 70 -4.27 -29.04 13.68
N ALA A 71 -5.55 -29.37 13.45
CA ALA A 71 -6.48 -28.52 12.71
C ALA A 71 -6.79 -27.20 13.45
N LEU A 72 -6.92 -27.23 14.78
CA LEU A 72 -7.12 -26.02 15.58
C LEU A 72 -5.89 -25.11 15.53
N PHE A 73 -4.68 -25.66 15.62
CA PHE A 73 -3.44 -24.89 15.43
C PHE A 73 -3.33 -24.31 14.01
N ALA A 74 -3.66 -25.08 12.97
CA ALA A 74 -3.66 -24.61 11.59
C ALA A 74 -4.65 -23.45 11.38
N LEU A 75 -5.84 -23.53 12.00
CA LEU A 75 -6.83 -22.46 11.97
C LEU A 75 -6.31 -21.19 12.66
N GLN A 76 -5.69 -21.32 13.83
CA GLN A 76 -5.08 -20.18 14.54
C GLN A 76 -3.97 -19.52 13.69
N ALA A 77 -3.11 -20.33 13.07
CA ALA A 77 -2.06 -19.84 12.19
C ALA A 77 -2.64 -19.10 10.96
N ALA A 78 -3.69 -19.65 10.34
CA ALA A 78 -4.38 -19.04 9.20
C ALA A 78 -5.02 -17.69 9.57
N LEU A 79 -5.69 -17.61 10.72
CA LEU A 79 -6.29 -16.37 11.21
C LEU A 79 -5.23 -15.32 11.54
N GLY A 80 -4.16 -15.70 12.24
CA GLY A 80 -3.04 -14.81 12.55
C GLY A 80 -2.37 -14.25 11.30
N ALA A 81 -2.07 -15.12 10.32
CA ALA A 81 -1.51 -14.71 9.03
C ALA A 81 -2.47 -13.80 8.25
N GLY A 82 -3.76 -14.13 8.24
CA GLY A 82 -4.80 -13.32 7.58
C GLY A 82 -4.89 -11.90 8.14
N VAL A 83 -4.91 -11.74 9.47
CA VAL A 83 -4.93 -10.42 10.13
C VAL A 83 -3.68 -9.61 9.79
N LEU A 84 -2.49 -10.23 9.85
CA LEU A 84 -1.23 -9.56 9.48
C LEU A 84 -1.25 -9.12 8.00
N ALA A 85 -1.64 -10.01 7.10
CA ALA A 85 -1.73 -9.72 5.67
C ALA A 85 -2.72 -8.58 5.38
N TYR A 86 -3.88 -8.59 6.03
CA TYR A 86 -4.87 -7.52 5.91
C TYR A 86 -4.33 -6.17 6.39
N TYR A 87 -3.70 -6.13 7.58
CA TYR A 87 -3.13 -4.90 8.14
C TYR A 87 -2.06 -4.30 7.22
N PHE A 88 -1.10 -5.10 6.77
CA PHE A 88 -0.06 -4.63 5.84
C PHE A 88 -0.65 -4.25 4.49
N GLY A 89 -1.67 -4.98 4.02
CA GLY A 89 -2.41 -4.69 2.79
C GLY A 89 -3.06 -3.30 2.82
N VAL A 90 -3.87 -3.02 3.85
CA VAL A 90 -4.54 -1.72 4.03
C VAL A 90 -3.53 -0.58 4.17
N ARG A 91 -2.49 -0.77 4.98
CA ARG A 91 -1.46 0.25 5.20
C ARG A 91 -0.66 0.57 3.93
N LYS A 92 -0.35 -0.45 3.12
CA LYS A 92 0.33 -0.27 1.83
C LYS A 92 -0.61 0.37 0.78
N GLY A 93 -1.86 -0.07 0.73
CA GLY A 93 -2.87 0.44 -0.20
C GLY A 93 -3.16 1.93 -0.01
N ARG A 94 -3.26 2.42 1.24
CA ARG A 94 -3.47 3.85 1.53
C ARG A 94 -2.34 4.74 1.02
N ARG A 95 -1.09 4.28 1.09
CA ARG A 95 0.08 5.04 0.58
C ARG A 95 0.14 5.06 -0.95
N GLN A 96 -0.27 3.98 -1.60
CA GLN A 96 -0.28 3.88 -3.05
C GLN A 96 -1.48 4.61 -3.68
N GLY A 97 -2.65 4.54 -3.04
CA GLY A 97 -3.86 5.25 -3.47
C GLY A 97 -3.70 6.77 -3.41
N ALA A 98 -3.07 7.30 -2.36
CA ALA A 98 -2.79 8.75 -2.26
C ALA A 98 -1.83 9.24 -3.37
N ALA A 99 -0.78 8.48 -3.66
CA ALA A 99 0.17 8.81 -4.73
C ALA A 99 -0.47 8.71 -6.13
N GLN A 100 -1.32 7.71 -6.36
CA GLN A 100 -2.05 7.57 -7.63
C GLN A 100 -3.15 8.63 -7.80
N ALA A 101 -3.81 9.05 -6.72
CA ALA A 101 -4.79 10.13 -6.76
C ALA A 101 -4.15 11.48 -7.09
N LEU A 102 -2.98 11.78 -6.51
CA LEU A 102 -2.20 12.97 -6.85
C LEU A 102 -1.74 12.95 -8.32
N ALA A 103 -1.17 11.83 -8.78
CA ALA A 103 -0.74 11.70 -10.18
C ALA A 103 -1.90 11.79 -11.19
N ARG A 104 -3.09 11.29 -10.84
CA ARG A 104 -4.30 11.46 -11.67
C ARG A 104 -4.78 12.90 -11.68
N ALA A 105 -4.78 13.58 -10.53
CA ALA A 105 -5.17 14.99 -10.45
C ALA A 105 -4.22 15.90 -11.24
N GLU A 106 -2.91 15.63 -11.21
CA GLU A 106 -1.91 16.34 -12.01
C GLU A 106 -2.12 16.11 -13.52
N ALA A 107 -2.35 14.86 -13.95
CA ALA A 107 -2.62 14.53 -15.35
C ALA A 107 -3.94 15.15 -15.87
N GLU A 108 -4.98 15.19 -15.03
CA GLU A 108 -6.25 15.84 -15.36
C GLU A 108 -6.11 17.36 -15.45
N ALA A 109 -5.30 17.99 -14.59
CA ALA A 109 -5.02 19.42 -14.63
C ALA A 109 -4.20 19.82 -15.88
N GLU A 110 -3.21 19.01 -16.27
CA GLU A 110 -2.41 19.22 -17.48
C GLU A 110 -3.26 19.07 -18.75
N ALA A 111 -4.11 18.05 -18.82
CA ALA A 111 -5.04 17.86 -19.94
C ALA A 111 -6.05 19.01 -20.08
N GLN A 112 -6.50 19.60 -18.96
CA GLN A 112 -7.38 20.77 -18.97
C GLN A 112 -6.63 22.04 -19.42
N ALA A 113 -5.39 22.22 -19.01
CA ALA A 113 -4.55 23.35 -19.43
C ALA A 113 -4.27 23.34 -20.94
N ASP A 114 -3.95 22.18 -21.51
CA ASP A 114 -3.73 22.01 -22.96
C ASP A 114 -5.01 22.27 -23.77
N ALA A 115 -6.17 21.81 -23.30
CA ALA A 115 -7.45 22.07 -23.94
C ALA A 115 -7.81 23.58 -23.94
N GLN A 116 -7.47 24.30 -22.87
CA GLN A 116 -7.72 25.73 -22.75
C GLN A 116 -6.78 26.58 -23.61
N ALA A 117 -5.50 26.16 -23.74
CA ALA A 117 -4.53 26.78 -24.63
C ALA A 117 -4.90 26.58 -26.13
N GLY A 118 -5.42 25.40 -26.49
CA GLY A 118 -5.93 25.13 -27.83
C GLY A 118 -7.19 25.94 -28.19
N ALA A 119 -8.09 26.17 -27.23
CA ALA A 119 -9.28 27.00 -27.44
C ALA A 119 -8.96 28.50 -27.55
N GLY A 120 -7.94 29.00 -26.84
CA GLY A 120 -7.51 30.40 -26.90
C GLY A 120 -6.84 30.80 -28.22
N ALA A 121 -6.17 29.85 -28.90
CA ALA A 121 -5.55 30.08 -30.21
C ALA A 121 -6.58 30.25 -31.35
N GLY A 122 -7.78 29.66 -31.21
CA GLY A 122 -8.87 29.79 -32.19
C GLY A 122 -9.68 31.10 -32.07
N ALA A 123 -9.77 31.66 -30.86
CA ALA A 123 -10.56 32.88 -30.62
C ALA A 123 -9.83 34.18 -31.04
N GLY A 124 -8.49 34.18 -31.09
CA GLY A 124 -7.69 35.36 -31.46
C GLY A 124 -7.55 35.60 -32.98
N ALA A 125 -7.79 34.57 -33.81
CA ALA A 125 -7.63 34.67 -35.26
C ALA A 125 -8.91 35.12 -36.00
N GLY A 126 -10.10 34.87 -35.44
CA GLY A 126 -11.38 35.26 -36.05
C GLY A 126 -11.73 36.75 -35.86
N ALA A 127 -11.32 37.38 -34.76
CA ALA A 127 -11.73 38.75 -34.45
C ALA A 127 -10.96 39.84 -35.23
N ARG A 128 -9.89 39.50 -35.95
CA ARG A 128 -9.11 40.48 -36.73
C ARG A 128 -9.45 40.51 -38.23
N ALA A 129 -10.28 39.59 -38.72
CA ALA A 129 -10.67 39.56 -40.13
C ALA A 129 -11.85 40.50 -40.47
N ASP A 130 -12.72 40.80 -39.51
CA ASP A 130 -13.93 41.61 -39.78
C ASP A 130 -13.75 43.12 -39.54
N ALA A 131 -12.58 43.57 -39.09
CA ALA A 131 -12.35 44.99 -38.76
C ALA A 131 -11.69 45.81 -39.90
N GLN A 132 -11.32 45.18 -41.03
CA GLN A 132 -10.68 45.86 -42.16
C GLN A 132 -11.59 45.92 -43.40
N ALA A 133 -12.87 46.24 -43.20
CA ALA A 133 -13.80 46.61 -44.27
C ALA A 133 -14.69 47.76 -43.79
N GLY A 134 -14.08 48.92 -43.60
CA GLY A 134 -14.78 50.12 -43.12
C GLY A 134 -13.87 51.33 -43.11
N THR A 135 -13.26 51.66 -44.24
CA THR A 135 -12.65 52.98 -44.44
C THR A 135 -13.61 53.83 -45.26
N GLY A 136 -14.21 54.83 -44.60
CA GLY A 136 -15.09 55.78 -45.26
C GLY A 136 -15.85 56.66 -44.28
N ALA A 137 -15.35 57.89 -44.13
CA ALA A 137 -16.01 59.10 -43.66
C ALA A 137 -16.04 59.43 -42.15
N GLU A 138 -15.28 60.50 -41.85
CA GLU A 138 -15.61 61.61 -40.94
C GLU A 138 -15.61 61.33 -39.43
N ALA A 139 -15.28 62.23 -38.50
CA ALA A 139 -14.48 63.44 -38.37
C ALA A 139 -14.67 63.84 -36.88
N GLU A 140 -13.67 64.51 -36.28
CA GLU A 140 -13.74 65.21 -34.98
C GLU A 140 -13.89 64.35 -33.72
N ALA A 141 -13.43 64.70 -32.51
CA ALA A 141 -12.43 65.63 -31.98
C ALA A 141 -12.40 65.36 -30.44
N GLY A 142 -11.28 65.63 -29.77
CA GLY A 142 -11.21 65.80 -28.31
C GLY A 142 -10.70 64.55 -27.54
N ALA A 143 -9.43 64.45 -27.13
CA ALA A 143 -8.71 65.21 -26.11
C ALA A 143 -8.82 64.63 -24.68
N GLN A 144 -7.63 64.27 -24.14
CA GLN A 144 -7.20 64.34 -22.73
C GLN A 144 -7.90 63.38 -21.73
N ALA A 145 -7.30 62.88 -20.66
CA ALA A 145 -5.95 62.85 -20.09
C ALA A 145 -6.06 62.06 -18.76
N GLY A 146 -4.92 61.66 -18.18
CA GLY A 146 -4.82 61.32 -16.75
C GLY A 146 -4.64 59.82 -16.50
N ALA A 147 -3.44 59.37 -16.13
CA ALA A 147 -2.94 59.33 -14.75
C ALA A 147 -3.71 58.28 -13.94
N GLY A 148 -3.10 57.24 -13.39
CA GLY A 148 -1.79 57.15 -12.78
C GLY A 148 -1.96 56.48 -11.42
N ALA A 149 -0.85 55.95 -10.89
CA ALA A 149 -0.65 55.62 -9.48
C ALA A 149 -1.41 54.38 -8.95
N GLU A 150 -0.69 53.33 -8.56
CA GLU A 150 -0.26 53.08 -7.16
C GLU A 150 -1.34 52.30 -6.38
N GLN A 151 -1.09 51.49 -5.36
CA GLN A 151 0.07 50.91 -4.68
C GLN A 151 -0.52 50.29 -3.41
N THR A 152 -0.05 49.11 -2.99
CA THR A 152 -0.17 48.55 -1.61
C THR A 152 -1.59 48.24 -1.10
N ARG A 153 -1.88 47.31 -0.18
CA ARG A 153 -1.25 46.85 1.09
C ARG A 153 -1.78 45.44 1.39
N THR A 154 -1.00 44.46 1.87
CA THR A 154 -0.81 44.08 3.32
C THR A 154 -2.13 43.88 4.08
N THR A 155 -2.44 42.85 4.87
CA THR A 155 -1.71 42.08 5.90
C THR A 155 -2.48 40.75 6.17
N SER A 156 -1.86 39.64 6.61
CA SER A 156 -1.83 39.14 8.01
C SER A 156 -3.06 39.54 8.84
N GLU A 157 -3.77 38.69 9.60
CA GLU A 157 -3.47 37.50 10.43
C GLU A 157 -4.84 37.09 11.06
N PRO A 158 -4.94 36.27 12.12
CA PRO A 158 -4.21 35.05 12.49
C PRO A 158 -5.10 33.78 12.47
#